data_AF-A0A832WTV1-F1
#
_entry.id   AF-A0A832WTV1-F1
#
_cell.length_a   1.000
_cell.length_b   1.000
_cell.length_c   1.000
_cell.angle_alpha   90.00
_cell.angle_beta   90.00
_cell.angle_gamma   90.00
#
_symmetry.space_group_name_H-M   'P 1'
#
loop_
_entity.id
_entity.type
_entity.pdbx_description
1 polymer ?
#
loop_
_entity_poly.entity_id
_entity_poly.type
_entity_poly.pdbx_seq_one_letter_code
_entity_poly.pdbx_strand_id
1 'polypeptide(L)' 'MKKEDPDTSKKMELAHQIQQSFLYNFGNRWVGEKELKYQSREHNQVFNELVRRGFIERKKTWNGYSYKWKAKMPER' A
#
# COMPACT_ATOMS: atom_id res chain seq x y z
N MET A 1 29.66 2.81 -1.90
CA MET A 1 28.49 1.94 -2.17
C MET A 1 27.71 1.79 -0.87
N LYS A 2 26.52 2.41 -0.77
CA LYS A 2 25.63 2.14 0.36
C LYS A 2 25.15 0.70 0.19
N LYS A 3 25.45 -0.17 1.16
CA LYS A 3 24.85 -1.51 1.23
C LYS A 3 23.35 -1.26 1.41
N GLU A 4 22.56 -1.50 0.37
CA GLU A 4 21.11 -1.49 0.53
C GLU A 4 20.78 -2.60 1.53
N ASP A 5 20.27 -2.22 2.69
CA ASP A 5 19.82 -3.17 3.69
C ASP A 5 18.79 -4.11 3.03
N PRO A 6 18.96 -5.45 3.15
CA PRO A 6 18.05 -6.42 2.52
C PRO A 6 16.59 -6.24 2.99
N ASP A 7 16.40 -5.68 4.18
CA ASP A 7 15.10 -5.31 4.73
C ASP A 7 14.41 -4.18 3.94
N THR A 8 15.19 -3.23 3.40
CA THR A 8 14.68 -2.13 2.57
C THR A 8 14.23 -2.63 1.21
N SER A 9 15.00 -3.53 0.57
CA SER A 9 14.59 -4.13 -0.71
C SER A 9 13.28 -4.93 -0.58
N LYS A 10 13.14 -5.71 0.50
CA LYS A 10 11.92 -6.49 0.74
C LYS A 10 10.69 -5.60 0.96
N LYS A 11 10.82 -4.51 1.72
CA LYS A 11 9.73 -3.54 1.94
C LYS A 11 9.33 -2.84 0.64
N MET A 12 10.32 -2.49 -0.19
CA MET A 12 10.05 -1.87 -1.49
C MET A 12 9.31 -2.82 -2.43
N GLU A 13 9.71 -4.10 -2.47
CA GLU A 13 9.01 -5.13 -3.24
C GLU A 13 7.55 -5.28 -2.80
N LEU A 14 7.31 -5.38 -1.48
CA LEU A 14 5.96 -5.43 -0.92
C LEU A 14 5.14 -4.17 -1.27
N ALA A 15 5.76 -3.00 -1.25
CA ALA A 15 5.09 -1.76 -1.61
C ALA A 15 4.64 -1.77 -3.09
N HIS A 16 5.48 -2.27 -4.00
CA HIS A 16 5.12 -2.46 -5.40
C HIS A 16 4.02 -3.51 -5.58
N GLN A 17 4.05 -4.62 -4.85
CA GLN A 17 2.98 -5.63 -4.90
C GLN A 17 1.63 -5.05 -4.44
N ILE A 18 1.65 -4.24 -3.38
CA ILE A 18 0.45 -3.53 -2.90
C ILE A 18 -0.05 -2.55 -3.95
N GLN A 19 0.85 -1.76 -4.56
CA GLN A 19 0.51 -0.81 -5.63
C GLN A 19 -0.13 -1.53 -6.82
N GLN A 20 0.51 -2.58 -7.34
CA GLN A 20 0.00 -3.35 -8.46
C GLN A 20 -1.36 -3.97 -8.13
N SER A 21 -1.51 -4.54 -6.93
CA SER A 21 -2.79 -5.08 -6.47
C SER A 21 -3.88 -4.00 -6.43
N PHE A 22 -3.55 -2.79 -6.00
CA PHE A 22 -4.49 -1.67 -6.00
C PHE A 22 -4.90 -1.28 -7.42
N LEU A 23 -3.93 -1.04 -8.29
CA LEU A 23 -4.16 -0.55 -9.65
C LEU A 23 -4.86 -1.61 -10.52
N TYR A 24 -4.52 -2.88 -10.36
CA TYR A 24 -5.09 -3.96 -11.15
C TYR A 24 -6.49 -4.36 -10.69
N ASN A 25 -6.70 -4.56 -9.38
CA ASN A 25 -8.00 -5.04 -8.87
C ASN A 25 -9.02 -3.91 -8.70
N PHE A 26 -8.57 -2.70 -8.35
CA PHE A 26 -9.45 -1.61 -7.95
C PHE A 26 -9.29 -0.34 -8.78
N GLY A 27 -8.16 -0.19 -9.48
CA GLY A 27 -7.85 0.98 -10.30
C GLY A 27 -7.92 2.27 -9.51
N ASN A 28 -8.78 3.20 -9.96
CA ASN A 28 -8.99 4.51 -9.36
C ASN A 28 -10.17 4.56 -8.36
N ARG A 29 -10.68 3.41 -7.91
CA ARG A 29 -11.83 3.34 -7.00
C ARG A 29 -11.41 3.38 -5.54
N TRP A 30 -12.36 3.76 -4.69
CA TRP A 30 -12.23 3.62 -3.25
C TRP A 30 -12.58 2.19 -2.85
N VAL A 31 -11.72 1.57 -2.05
CA VAL A 31 -11.80 0.16 -1.66
C VAL A 31 -12.05 0.07 -0.17
N GLY A 32 -13.03 -0.72 0.26
CA GLY A 32 -13.31 -0.89 1.69
C GLY A 32 -12.20 -1.65 2.40
N GLU A 33 -11.98 -1.35 3.69
CA GLU A 33 -11.02 -2.08 4.53
C GLU A 33 -11.22 -3.61 4.49
N LYS A 34 -12.46 -4.06 4.42
CA LYS A 34 -12.82 -5.49 4.38
C LYS A 34 -12.37 -6.21 3.11
N GLU A 35 -12.18 -5.48 2.02
CA GLU A 35 -11.68 -6.02 0.74
C GLU A 35 -10.15 -6.11 0.74
N LEU A 36 -9.48 -5.27 1.54
CA LEU A 36 -8.03 -5.26 1.70
C LEU A 36 -7.61 -6.28 2.75
N LYS A 37 -7.77 -7.56 2.43
CA LYS A 37 -7.24 -8.65 3.26
C LYS A 37 -5.79 -8.96 2.90
N TYR A 38 -4.86 -8.32 3.60
CA TYR A 38 -3.46 -8.69 3.49
C TYR A 38 -3.16 -9.95 4.30
N GLN A 39 -2.44 -10.89 3.67
CA GLN A 39 -2.20 -12.22 4.21
C GLN A 39 -1.07 -12.27 5.26
N SER A 40 -0.22 -11.24 5.34
CA SER A 40 0.92 -11.22 6.27
C SER A 40 1.02 -9.92 7.10
N ARG A 41 1.64 -10.03 8.28
CA ARG A 41 1.94 -8.88 9.16
C ARG A 41 2.82 -7.83 8.47
N GLU A 42 3.77 -8.29 7.65
CA GLU A 42 4.68 -7.42 6.90
C GLU A 42 3.92 -6.59 5.85
N HIS A 43 2.97 -7.18 5.11
CA HIS A 43 2.10 -6.43 4.20
C HIS A 43 1.31 -5.35 4.94
N ASN A 44 0.75 -5.67 6.11
CA ASN A 44 0.02 -4.69 6.92
C ASN A 44 0.93 -3.55 7.39
N GLN A 45 2.19 -3.84 7.76
CA GLN A 45 3.15 -2.80 8.13
C GLN A 45 3.48 -1.87 6.96
N VAL A 46 3.81 -2.44 5.79
CA VAL A 46 4.12 -1.67 4.57
C VAL A 46 2.90 -0.88 4.09
N PHE A 47 1.70 -1.47 4.10
CA PHE A 47 0.47 -0.77 3.76
C PHE A 47 0.22 0.44 4.66
N ASN A 48 0.32 0.27 5.99
CA ASN A 48 0.16 1.38 6.92
C ASN A 48 1.23 2.46 6.73
N GLU A 49 2.46 2.07 6.38
CA GLU A 49 3.52 3.00 6.03
C GLU A 49 3.19 3.79 4.76
N LEU A 50 2.67 3.13 3.72
CA LEU A 50 2.23 3.78 2.48
C LEU A 50 1.08 4.76 2.73
N VAL A 51 0.15 4.44 3.63
CA VAL A 51 -0.91 5.36 4.09
C VAL A 51 -0.29 6.56 4.82
N ARG A 52 0.64 6.32 5.76
CA ARG A 52 1.30 7.41 6.52
C ARG A 52 2.14 8.33 5.64
N ARG A 53 2.79 7.79 4.61
CA ARG A 53 3.58 8.54 3.62
C ARG A 53 2.72 9.23 2.56
N GLY A 54 1.41 8.97 2.52
CA GLY A 54 0.46 9.62 1.61
C GLY A 54 0.37 9.01 0.21
N PHE A 55 0.98 7.83 -0.02
CA PHE A 55 0.81 7.09 -1.28
C PHE A 55 -0.60 6.51 -1.42
N ILE A 56 -1.18 6.10 -0.30
CA ILE A 56 -2.56 5.60 -0.21
C ILE A 56 -3.37 6.61 0.59
N GLU A 57 -4.44 7.11 -0.01
CA GLU A 57 -5.41 7.95 0.68
C GLU A 57 -6.37 7.10 1.50
N ARG A 58 -6.65 7.51 2.74
CA ARG A 58 -7.62 6.87 3.63
C ARG A 58 -8.77 7.82 3.91
N LYS A 59 -10.00 7.35 3.70
CA LYS A 59 -11.25 8.07 3.98
C LYS A 59 -12.09 7.29 4.98
N LYS A 60 -12.62 7.97 6.01
CA LYS A 60 -13.59 7.38 6.93
C LYS A 60 -14.95 7.24 6.24
N THR A 61 -15.58 6.09 6.38
CA THR A 61 -16.92 5.78 5.86
C THR A 61 -17.84 5.35 6.99
N TRP A 62 -19.14 5.24 6.72
CA TRP A 62 -20.12 4.77 7.72
C TRP A 62 -19.77 3.37 8.27
N ASN A 63 -19.15 2.52 7.44
CA ASN A 63 -18.80 1.13 7.77
C ASN A 63 -17.31 0.92 8.05
N GLY A 64 -16.55 1.97 8.39
CA GLY A 64 -15.13 1.88 8.73
C GLY A 64 -14.26 2.82 7.92
N TYR A 65 -13.31 2.27 7.16
CA TYR A 65 -12.42 3.03 6.28
C TYR A 65 -12.45 2.51 4.85
N SER A 66 -12.21 3.43 3.92
CA SER A 66 -11.93 3.13 2.53
C SER A 66 -10.60 3.72 2.13
N TYR A 67 -9.93 3.06 1.18
CA TYR A 67 -8.59 3.39 0.76
C TYR A 67 -8.52 3.51 -0.76
N LYS A 68 -7.65 4.38 -1.27
CA LYS A 68 -7.42 4.55 -2.70
C LYS A 68 -5.96 4.90 -2.96
N TRP A 69 -5.37 4.33 -4.00
CA TRP A 69 -4.03 4.72 -4.43
C TRP A 69 -4.03 6.13 -5.01
N LYS A 70 -3.11 6.99 -4.53
CA LYS A 70 -3.10 8.44 -4.83
C LYS A 70 -1.84 8.88 -5.58
N ALA A 71 -0.66 8.51 -5.08
CA ALA A 71 0.61 9.06 -5.57
C ALA A 71 1.44 8.01 -6.31
N LYS A 72 2.22 8.44 -7.31
CA LYS A 72 3.18 7.54 -7.98
C LYS A 72 4.32 7.20 -7.02
N MET A 73 4.67 5.91 -6.91
CA MET A 73 5.90 5.52 -6.22
C MET A 73 7.11 6.03 -7.03
N PRO A 74 8.24 6.36 -6.38
CA PRO A 74 9.47 6.63 -7.08
C PRO A 74 9.87 5.42 -7.94
N GLU A 75 10.25 5.67 -9.20
CA GLU A 75 10.82 4.65 -10.07
C GLU A 75 12.19 4.25 -9.51
N ARG A 76 12.46 2.94 -9.52
CA ARG A 76 13.63 2.30 -8.91
C ARG A 76 14.94 2.75 -9.56
#